data_AF-A0A6H3NS43-F1
#
_entry.id   AF-A0A6H3NS43-F1
#
_cell.length_a   1.000
_cell.length_b   1.000
_cell.length_c   1.000
_cell.angle_alpha   90.00
_cell.angle_beta   90.00
_cell.angle_gamma   90.00
#
_symmetry.space_group_name_H-M   'P 1'
#
loop_
_entity.id
_entity.type
_entity.pdbx_description
1 polymer ?
#
loop_
_entity_poly.entity_id
_entity_poly.type
_entity_poly.pdbx_seq_one_letter_code
_entity_poly.pdbx_strand_id
1 'polypeptide(L)'
;MIQLPKEKEITIISKPSLQSNEVSLKVVNADFAQNFVNHFDFTKKQLFIDCDEDALLEIDPNLKWFDKRLLWESGNLKLTEGEWISFQNTIPALSPFLAQDKSGKDLMLAWGKKESLLSAVESGLGTYYSRSRKGKWVKGEESGHLQNLAAIYIHSNPFFVQYVTDQIGAACHTGYYSCFFRELGANDSISFVYTSKVGE
;
A
#
# COMPACT_ATOMS: atom_id res chain seq x y z
N MET A 1 19.09 -15.93 -3.49
CA MET A 1 18.47 -15.11 -2.44
C MET A 1 18.07 -13.82 -3.10
N ILE A 2 16.80 -13.44 -3.07
CA ILE A 2 16.41 -12.11 -3.54
C ILE A 2 17.15 -11.10 -2.67
N GLN A 3 17.94 -10.25 -3.33
CA GLN A 3 18.72 -9.22 -2.67
C GLN A 3 17.90 -7.95 -2.68
N LEU A 4 17.41 -7.56 -1.51
CA LEU A 4 16.73 -6.29 -1.35
C LEU A 4 17.71 -5.13 -1.53
N PRO A 5 17.24 -3.96 -2.00
CA PRO A 5 18.10 -2.80 -2.18
C PRO A 5 18.71 -2.36 -0.85
N LYS A 6 20.03 -2.17 -0.84
CA LYS A 6 20.80 -1.70 0.32
C LYS A 6 20.49 -0.23 0.61
N GLU A 7 20.64 0.16 1.88
CA GLU A 7 20.52 1.55 2.34
C GLU A 7 19.14 2.19 2.10
N LYS A 8 18.12 1.39 1.77
CA LYS A 8 16.73 1.83 1.66
C LYS A 8 15.92 1.43 2.89
N GLU A 9 14.89 2.22 3.15
CA GLU A 9 13.75 1.78 3.95
C GLU A 9 12.92 0.80 3.13
N ILE A 10 12.57 -0.33 3.72
CA ILE A 10 11.70 -1.34 3.16
C ILE A 10 10.42 -1.38 3.96
N THR A 11 9.29 -1.47 3.28
CA THR A 11 8.01 -1.62 3.94
C THR A 11 7.55 -3.07 3.95
N ILE A 12 7.18 -3.59 5.12
CA ILE A 12 6.57 -4.91 5.24
C ILE A 12 5.10 -4.70 5.56
N ILE A 13 4.24 -5.11 4.64
CA ILE A 13 2.78 -5.13 4.74
C ILE A 13 2.39 -6.56 5.15
N SER A 14 1.55 -6.72 6.17
CA SER A 14 1.12 -8.04 6.65
C SER A 14 -0.41 -8.09 6.78
N LYS A 15 -1.03 -9.15 6.24
CA LYS A 15 -2.48 -9.35 6.25
C LYS A 15 -2.87 -10.83 6.32
N PRO A 16 -4.11 -11.18 6.73
CA PRO A 16 -4.52 -12.57 6.93
C PRO A 16 -4.85 -13.33 5.64
N SER A 17 -5.26 -12.63 4.58
CA SER A 17 -5.56 -13.22 3.27
C SER A 17 -5.42 -12.17 2.18
N LEU A 18 -5.26 -12.58 0.93
CA LEU A 18 -5.14 -11.64 -0.20
C LEU A 18 -6.35 -10.70 -0.34
N GLN A 19 -7.56 -11.16 0.02
CA GLN A 19 -8.81 -10.41 -0.07
C GLN A 19 -9.16 -9.63 1.21
N SER A 20 -8.34 -9.72 2.26
CA SER A 20 -8.59 -9.03 3.51
C SER A 20 -8.36 -7.52 3.40
N ASN A 21 -9.25 -6.72 3.99
CA ASN A 21 -8.99 -5.30 4.24
C ASN A 21 -8.31 -5.05 5.60
N GLU A 22 -8.17 -6.08 6.43
CA GLU A 22 -7.32 -6.04 7.63
C GLU A 22 -5.87 -6.12 7.19
N VAL A 23 -5.10 -5.09 7.54
CA VAL A 23 -3.70 -4.95 7.16
C VAL A 23 -2.94 -4.21 8.24
N SER A 24 -1.68 -4.59 8.44
CA SER A 24 -0.69 -3.82 9.18
C SER A 24 0.51 -3.53 8.29
N LEU A 25 1.30 -2.57 8.70
CA LEU A 25 2.47 -2.13 7.98
C LEU A 25 3.57 -1.79 8.97
N LYS A 26 4.83 -2.06 8.61
CA LYS A 26 6.01 -1.53 9.30
C LYS A 26 7.05 -1.08 8.28
N VAL A 27 7.72 0.03 8.57
CA VAL A 27 8.87 0.50 7.81
C VAL A 27 10.13 0.10 8.57
N VAL A 28 11.04 -0.60 7.90
CA VAL A 28 12.25 -1.19 8.48
C VAL A 28 13.46 -0.88 7.60
N ASN A 29 14.66 -1.05 8.12
CA ASN A 29 15.86 -0.96 7.29
C ASN A 29 16.05 -2.22 6.41
N ALA A 30 16.87 -2.08 5.37
CA ALA A 30 17.15 -3.17 4.42
C ALA A 30 17.71 -4.44 5.10
N ASP A 31 18.57 -4.33 6.12
CA ASP A 31 19.16 -5.48 6.80
C ASP A 31 18.10 -6.30 7.55
N PHE A 32 17.17 -5.62 8.23
CA PHE A 32 16.04 -6.25 8.89
C PHE A 32 15.11 -6.92 7.87
N ALA A 33 14.80 -6.24 6.76
CA ALA A 33 13.95 -6.80 5.72
C ALA A 33 14.60 -8.02 5.06
N GLN A 34 15.91 -7.98 4.81
CA GLN A 34 16.64 -9.12 4.27
C GLN A 34 16.63 -10.29 5.26
N ASN A 35 16.83 -10.01 6.56
CA ASN A 35 16.71 -11.03 7.59
C ASN A 35 15.31 -11.65 7.64
N PHE A 36 14.25 -10.83 7.51
CA PHE A 36 12.87 -11.28 7.44
C PHE A 36 12.64 -12.23 6.26
N VAL A 37 13.10 -11.88 5.04
CA VAL A 37 12.98 -12.74 3.86
C VAL A 37 13.74 -14.06 4.06
N ASN A 38 14.96 -14.01 4.59
CA ASN A 38 15.81 -15.19 4.76
C ASN A 38 15.25 -16.22 5.76
N HIS A 39 14.41 -15.79 6.70
CA HIS A 39 13.78 -16.63 7.72
C HIS A 39 12.27 -16.76 7.53
N PHE A 40 11.76 -16.41 6.35
CA PHE A 40 10.33 -16.45 6.07
C PHE A 40 9.81 -17.90 5.99
N ASP A 41 8.66 -18.17 6.63
CA ASP A 41 8.03 -19.49 6.61
C ASP A 41 7.15 -19.67 5.36
N PHE A 42 7.78 -20.05 4.25
CA PHE A 42 7.11 -20.35 2.98
C PHE A 42 6.19 -21.59 3.04
N THR A 43 6.16 -22.35 4.14
CA THR A 43 5.29 -23.55 4.25
C THR A 43 3.87 -23.20 4.69
N LYS A 44 3.69 -22.04 5.34
CA LYS A 44 2.39 -21.61 5.90
C LYS A 44 1.96 -20.23 5.44
N LYS A 45 2.88 -19.44 4.92
CA LYS A 45 2.68 -18.05 4.55
C LYS A 45 3.06 -17.81 3.10
N GLN A 46 2.52 -16.75 2.51
CA GLN A 46 2.90 -16.30 1.17
C GLN A 46 3.62 -14.95 1.29
N LEU A 47 4.58 -14.71 0.42
CA LEU A 47 5.34 -13.47 0.38
C LEU A 47 5.35 -12.94 -1.04
N PHE A 48 5.00 -11.68 -1.20
CA PHE A 48 5.06 -10.97 -2.47
C PHE A 48 6.03 -9.81 -2.37
N ILE A 49 6.58 -9.41 -3.49
CA ILE A 49 7.45 -8.24 -3.60
C ILE A 49 6.86 -7.31 -4.66
N ASP A 50 6.90 -6.01 -4.38
CA ASP A 50 6.43 -4.99 -5.31
C ASP A 50 7.38 -4.82 -6.51
N CYS A 51 7.12 -3.85 -7.38
CA CYS A 51 7.82 -3.73 -8.66
C CYS A 51 9.27 -3.23 -8.57
N ASP A 52 9.58 -2.43 -7.55
CA ASP A 52 10.87 -1.78 -7.33
C ASP A 52 11.58 -2.25 -6.05
N GLU A 53 11.06 -3.32 -5.44
CA GLU A 53 11.70 -4.13 -4.40
C GLU A 53 11.89 -3.37 -3.09
N ASP A 54 11.04 -2.37 -2.82
CA ASP A 54 11.03 -1.62 -1.57
C ASP A 54 9.76 -1.81 -0.73
N ALA A 55 8.83 -2.65 -1.19
CA ALA A 55 7.73 -3.17 -0.39
C ALA A 55 7.57 -4.70 -0.50
N LEU A 56 7.37 -5.34 0.65
CA LEU A 56 7.03 -6.74 0.80
C LEU A 56 5.60 -6.87 1.31
N LEU A 57 4.87 -7.86 0.81
CA LEU A 57 3.51 -8.20 1.25
C LEU A 57 3.49 -9.64 1.77
N GLU A 58 3.32 -9.81 3.07
CA GLU A 58 3.14 -11.08 3.77
C GLU A 58 1.65 -11.40 3.90
N ILE A 59 1.29 -12.63 3.52
CA ILE A 59 0.01 -13.24 3.85
C ILE A 59 0.24 -14.27 4.95
N ASP A 60 -0.22 -13.97 6.16
CA ASP A 60 -0.15 -14.85 7.32
C ASP A 60 -1.56 -15.12 7.89
N PRO A 61 -2.12 -16.32 7.68
CA PRO A 61 -3.49 -16.65 8.09
C PRO A 61 -3.72 -16.63 9.60
N ASN A 62 -2.67 -16.51 10.42
CA ASN A 62 -2.81 -16.39 11.88
C ASN A 62 -3.05 -14.96 12.35
N LEU A 63 -2.89 -13.96 11.47
CA LEU A 63 -3.27 -12.59 11.73
C LEU A 63 -4.80 -12.49 11.83
N LYS A 64 -5.33 -11.62 12.69
CA LYS A 64 -6.77 -11.56 12.95
C LYS A 64 -7.41 -10.20 12.73
N TRP A 65 -6.84 -9.13 13.29
CA TRP A 65 -7.41 -7.79 13.22
C TRP A 65 -6.37 -6.73 13.54
N PHE A 66 -6.56 -5.54 12.98
CA PHE A 66 -5.71 -4.38 13.23
C PHE A 66 -6.56 -3.14 13.52
N ASP A 67 -6.09 -2.29 14.43
CA ASP A 67 -6.81 -1.08 14.80
C ASP A 67 -6.69 -0.02 13.70
N LYS A 68 -7.83 0.31 13.10
CA LYS A 68 -7.96 1.38 12.10
C LYS A 68 -9.23 2.19 12.30
N ARG A 69 -9.18 3.47 11.93
CA ARG A 69 -10.31 4.40 11.96
C ARG A 69 -10.75 4.71 10.54
N LEU A 70 -12.05 4.60 10.26
CA LEU A 70 -12.61 5.13 9.01
C LEU A 70 -12.58 6.67 9.06
N LEU A 71 -11.87 7.29 8.11
CA LEU A 71 -11.72 8.74 8.01
C LEU A 71 -12.72 9.33 7.00
N TRP A 72 -12.87 8.69 5.86
CA TRP A 72 -13.65 9.19 4.73
C TRP A 72 -14.26 8.02 3.96
N GLU A 73 -15.47 8.19 3.43
CA GLU A 73 -16.13 7.19 2.59
C GLU A 73 -17.10 7.87 1.64
N SER A 74 -17.05 7.48 0.35
CA SER A 74 -18.00 7.92 -0.68
C SER A 74 -18.25 9.43 -0.68
N GLY A 75 -17.20 10.24 -0.66
CA GLY A 75 -17.29 11.71 -0.69
C GLY A 75 -17.48 12.38 0.67
N ASN A 76 -17.62 11.62 1.75
CA ASN A 76 -17.98 12.17 3.06
C ASN A 76 -16.91 11.89 4.12
N LEU A 77 -16.43 12.93 4.79
CA LEU A 77 -15.64 12.78 6.02
C LEU A 77 -16.50 12.17 7.13
N LYS A 78 -15.90 11.28 7.92
CA LYS A 78 -16.52 10.63 9.08
C LYS A 78 -16.10 11.27 10.40
N LEU A 79 -15.53 12.47 10.32
CA LEU A 79 -15.12 13.30 11.43
C LEU A 79 -15.96 14.58 11.43
N THR A 80 -16.23 15.11 12.61
CA THR A 80 -16.66 16.51 12.74
C THR A 80 -15.54 17.46 12.29
N GLU A 81 -15.88 18.72 12.01
CA GLU A 81 -14.90 19.74 11.60
C GLU A 81 -13.78 19.90 12.63
N GLY A 82 -14.12 19.96 13.92
CA GLY A 82 -13.13 20.07 15.00
C GLY A 82 -12.21 18.85 15.10
N GLU A 83 -12.76 17.64 14.96
CA GLU A 83 -11.96 16.41 14.93
C GLU A 83 -11.05 16.36 13.70
N TRP A 84 -11.53 16.81 12.54
CA TRP A 84 -10.74 16.85 11.31
C TRP A 84 -9.54 17.79 11.44
N ILE A 85 -9.76 19.01 11.97
CA ILE A 85 -8.69 19.98 12.23
C ILE A 85 -7.67 19.40 13.22
N SER A 86 -8.14 18.77 14.31
CA SER A 86 -7.27 18.15 15.30
C SER A 86 -6.44 17.01 14.68
N PHE A 87 -7.08 16.12 13.92
CA PHE A 87 -6.43 14.99 13.24
C PHE A 87 -5.37 15.45 12.24
N GLN A 88 -5.61 16.51 11.48
CA GLN A 88 -4.62 17.03 10.53
C GLN A 88 -3.28 17.37 11.18
N ASN A 89 -3.30 17.80 12.45
CA ASN A 89 -2.08 18.13 13.20
C ASN A 89 -1.33 16.90 13.71
N THR A 90 -1.94 15.71 13.68
CA THR A 90 -1.28 14.45 14.07
C THR A 90 -0.66 13.72 12.89
N ILE A 91 -0.93 14.15 11.65
CA ILE A 91 -0.39 13.51 10.45
C ILE A 91 1.12 13.76 10.38
N PRO A 92 1.95 12.70 10.30
CA PRO A 92 3.39 12.83 10.14
C PRO A 92 3.76 13.59 8.85
N ALA A 93 4.94 14.21 8.84
CA ALA A 93 5.44 14.96 7.70
C ALA A 93 5.58 14.11 6.41
N LEU A 94 5.74 12.80 6.57
CA LEU A 94 5.78 11.81 5.50
C LEU A 94 5.35 10.46 6.08
N SER A 95 4.47 9.73 5.40
CA SER A 95 3.99 8.43 5.87
C SER A 95 3.60 7.49 4.71
N PRO A 96 3.52 6.18 4.94
CA PRO A 96 3.10 5.21 3.93
C PRO A 96 1.62 5.34 3.62
N PHE A 97 1.26 5.28 2.33
CA PHE A 97 -0.09 5.26 1.81
C PHE A 97 -0.25 3.98 1.00
N LEU A 98 -1.00 3.03 1.55
CA LEU A 98 -1.28 1.72 0.93
C LEU A 98 -2.59 1.81 0.16
N ALA A 99 -2.55 1.51 -1.15
CA ALA A 99 -3.76 1.39 -1.97
C ALA A 99 -4.18 -0.07 -2.08
N GLN A 100 -5.44 -0.34 -1.77
CA GLN A 100 -6.10 -1.63 -1.99
C GLN A 100 -7.28 -1.45 -2.93
N ASP A 101 -7.56 -2.47 -3.71
CA ASP A 101 -8.81 -2.60 -4.45
C ASP A 101 -9.97 -2.84 -3.49
N LYS A 102 -11.21 -2.53 -3.90
CA LYS A 102 -12.43 -2.92 -3.18
C LYS A 102 -12.51 -4.43 -2.89
N SER A 103 -11.89 -5.27 -3.71
CA SER A 103 -11.76 -6.71 -3.49
C SER A 103 -10.81 -7.08 -2.34
N GLY A 104 -10.17 -6.09 -1.71
CA GLY A 104 -9.14 -6.23 -0.69
C GLY A 104 -7.74 -6.49 -1.23
N LYS A 105 -7.53 -6.58 -2.55
CA LYS A 105 -6.20 -6.85 -3.12
C LYS A 105 -5.30 -5.61 -2.98
N ASP A 106 -4.11 -5.78 -2.44
CA ASP A 106 -3.09 -4.72 -2.40
C ASP A 106 -2.62 -4.37 -3.82
N LEU A 107 -2.66 -3.09 -4.14
CA LEU A 107 -2.36 -2.56 -5.47
C LEU A 107 -0.97 -1.97 -5.53
N MET A 108 -0.65 -1.08 -4.59
CA MET A 108 0.64 -0.42 -4.50
C MET A 108 0.84 0.21 -3.15
N LEU A 109 2.10 0.41 -2.79
CA LEU A 109 2.51 1.30 -1.72
C LEU A 109 3.10 2.57 -2.32
N ALA A 110 2.80 3.71 -1.73
CA ALA A 110 3.51 4.95 -2.00
C ALA A 110 3.67 5.76 -0.72
N TRP A 111 4.35 6.89 -0.83
CA TRP A 111 4.49 7.84 0.27
C TRP A 111 3.52 8.99 0.09
N GLY A 112 3.02 9.53 1.19
CA GLY A 112 2.14 10.69 1.20
C GLY A 112 2.48 11.65 2.33
N LYS A 113 2.03 12.88 2.16
CA LYS A 113 2.06 13.94 3.18
C LYS A 113 0.64 14.32 3.57
N LYS A 114 0.50 15.20 4.56
CA LYS A 114 -0.78 15.83 4.90
C LYS A 114 -1.49 16.37 3.66
N GLU A 115 -0.80 17.11 2.80
CA GLU A 115 -1.38 17.73 1.60
C GLU A 115 -1.86 16.69 0.57
N SER A 116 -1.22 15.51 0.53
CA SER A 116 -1.70 14.39 -0.28
C SER A 116 -3.04 13.87 0.24
N LEU A 117 -3.16 13.67 1.55
CA LEU A 117 -4.40 13.20 2.17
C LEU A 117 -5.54 14.22 2.03
N LEU A 118 -5.27 15.52 2.23
CA LEU A 118 -6.27 16.57 2.04
C LEU A 118 -6.81 16.57 0.60
N SER A 119 -5.90 16.52 -0.37
CA SER A 119 -6.25 16.46 -1.79
C SER A 119 -7.05 15.21 -2.15
N ALA A 120 -6.74 14.07 -1.54
CA ALA A 120 -7.47 12.82 -1.73
C ALA A 120 -8.89 12.89 -1.14
N VAL A 121 -9.05 13.46 0.05
CA VAL A 121 -10.35 13.68 0.69
C VAL A 121 -11.24 14.61 -0.14
N GLU A 122 -10.65 15.68 -0.70
CA GLU A 122 -11.36 16.68 -1.52
C GLU A 122 -11.76 16.14 -2.89
N SER A 123 -10.83 15.49 -3.59
CA SER A 123 -11.04 15.03 -4.97
C SER A 123 -11.69 13.66 -5.08
N GLY A 124 -11.60 12.83 -4.04
CA GLY A 124 -11.94 11.40 -4.13
C GLY A 124 -10.98 10.59 -4.99
N LEU A 125 -9.77 11.08 -5.27
CA LEU A 125 -8.76 10.40 -6.09
C LEU A 125 -7.51 10.05 -5.28
N GLY A 126 -6.95 8.86 -5.55
CA GLY A 126 -5.68 8.41 -4.97
C GLY A 126 -4.56 9.42 -5.24
N THR A 127 -4.16 10.14 -4.18
CA THR A 127 -3.17 11.22 -4.26
C THR A 127 -2.00 10.95 -3.33
N TYR A 128 -0.79 11.17 -3.83
CA TYR A 128 0.46 10.75 -3.18
C TYR A 128 1.52 11.85 -3.25
N TYR A 129 2.69 11.58 -2.69
CA TYR A 129 3.87 12.44 -2.76
C TYR A 129 5.08 11.65 -3.29
N SER A 130 5.64 12.10 -4.40
CA SER A 130 6.87 11.52 -4.96
C SER A 130 8.07 12.08 -4.20
N ARG A 131 8.82 11.20 -3.53
CA ARG A 131 10.07 11.58 -2.82
C ARG A 131 11.15 12.04 -3.79
N SER A 132 11.27 11.40 -4.95
CA SER A 132 12.27 11.72 -5.98
C SER A 132 11.93 13.02 -6.72
N ARG A 133 10.68 13.20 -7.14
CA ARG A 133 10.22 14.43 -7.83
C ARG A 133 9.93 15.57 -6.86
N LYS A 134 9.94 15.30 -5.55
CA LYS A 134 9.64 16.24 -4.46
C LYS A 134 8.31 16.97 -4.66
N GLY A 135 7.28 16.25 -5.11
CA GLY A 135 6.00 16.83 -5.50
C GLY A 135 4.81 15.90 -5.29
N LYS A 136 3.64 16.49 -5.08
CA LYS A 136 2.35 15.79 -5.04
C LYS A 136 1.98 15.30 -6.45
N TRP A 137 1.32 14.15 -6.55
CA TRP A 137 0.81 13.62 -7.82
C TRP A 137 -0.49 12.83 -7.59
N VAL A 138 -1.37 12.83 -8.59
CA VAL A 138 -2.60 12.03 -8.60
C VAL A 138 -2.37 10.76 -9.41
N LYS A 139 -2.71 9.60 -8.86
CA LYS A 139 -2.48 8.33 -9.53
C LYS A 139 -3.31 8.23 -10.80
N GLY A 140 -2.61 8.04 -11.92
CA GLY A 140 -3.22 7.87 -13.23
C GLY A 140 -3.59 9.16 -13.94
N GLU A 141 -3.20 10.33 -13.43
CA GLU A 141 -3.47 11.62 -14.09
C GLU A 141 -2.92 11.69 -15.52
N GLU A 142 -1.73 11.11 -15.75
CA GLU A 142 -1.10 11.05 -17.07
C GLU A 142 -1.55 9.83 -17.89
N SER A 143 -1.76 8.67 -17.25
CA SER A 143 -2.01 7.41 -17.96
C SER A 143 -3.49 7.06 -18.12
N GLY A 144 -4.40 7.77 -17.44
CA GLY A 144 -5.81 7.40 -17.30
C GLY A 144 -6.09 6.26 -16.31
N HIS A 145 -5.06 5.66 -15.70
CA HIS A 145 -5.21 4.53 -14.78
C HIS A 145 -5.48 4.99 -13.35
N LEU A 146 -6.66 5.59 -13.18
CA LEU A 146 -7.07 6.31 -11.97
C LEU A 146 -7.38 5.37 -10.79
N GLN A 147 -7.23 5.89 -9.58
CA GLN A 147 -7.72 5.26 -8.36
C GLN A 147 -8.86 6.10 -7.79
N ASN A 148 -10.11 5.66 -8.04
CA ASN A 148 -11.28 6.31 -7.46
C ASN A 148 -11.46 5.81 -6.03
N LEU A 149 -11.38 6.70 -5.05
CA LEU A 149 -11.45 6.32 -3.66
C LEU A 149 -12.89 5.97 -3.27
N ALA A 150 -13.06 4.80 -2.66
CA ALA A 150 -14.30 4.38 -2.03
C ALA A 150 -14.28 4.69 -0.53
N ALA A 151 -13.14 4.44 0.13
CA ALA A 151 -12.93 4.74 1.53
C ALA A 151 -11.46 5.06 1.83
N ILE A 152 -11.24 5.80 2.93
CA ILE A 152 -9.92 6.07 3.49
C ILE A 152 -9.95 5.65 4.96
N TYR A 153 -9.04 4.76 5.33
CA TYR A 153 -8.80 4.36 6.72
C TYR A 153 -7.45 4.89 7.19
N ILE A 154 -7.36 5.17 8.48
CA ILE A 154 -6.14 5.59 9.16
C ILE A 154 -5.77 4.57 10.21
N HIS A 155 -4.50 4.18 10.19
CA HIS A 155 -3.86 3.36 11.22
C HIS A 155 -2.98 4.26 12.06
N SER A 156 -2.92 4.02 13.37
CA SER A 156 -2.22 4.91 14.31
C SER A 156 -0.92 4.32 14.87
N ASN A 157 -0.74 3.00 14.77
CA ASN A 157 0.44 2.32 15.32
C ASN A 157 0.91 1.15 14.42
N PRO A 158 1.87 1.38 13.51
CA PRO A 158 2.42 2.70 13.15
C PRO A 158 1.43 3.53 12.32
N PHE A 159 1.72 4.81 12.12
CA PHE A 159 0.87 5.67 11.31
C PHE A 159 0.99 5.33 9.82
N PHE A 160 -0.13 4.98 9.18
CA PHE A 160 -0.23 4.91 7.72
C PHE A 160 -1.67 5.15 7.25
N VAL A 161 -1.81 5.50 5.97
CA VAL A 161 -3.10 5.69 5.31
C VAL A 161 -3.39 4.45 4.46
N GLN A 162 -4.62 3.93 4.56
CA GLN A 162 -5.12 2.86 3.73
C GLN A 162 -6.23 3.41 2.83
N TYR A 163 -6.01 3.38 1.52
CA TYR A 163 -7.01 3.69 0.51
C TYR A 163 -7.69 2.41 0.05
N VAL A 164 -9.02 2.41 0.07
CA VAL A 164 -9.84 1.42 -0.64
C VAL A 164 -10.33 2.06 -1.93
N THR A 165 -10.04 1.43 -3.06
CA THR A 165 -10.12 2.06 -4.38
C THR A 165 -10.92 1.20 -5.36
N ASP A 166 -11.61 1.88 -6.27
CA ASP A 166 -12.05 1.33 -7.55
C ASP A 166 -10.94 1.64 -8.58
N GLN A 167 -10.07 0.68 -8.82
CA GLN A 167 -8.91 0.86 -9.69
C GLN A 167 -9.31 0.78 -11.15
N ILE A 168 -9.06 1.86 -11.89
CA ILE A 168 -9.19 1.88 -13.35
C ILE A 168 -7.86 1.48 -13.97
N GLY A 169 -7.86 0.44 -14.80
CA GLY A 169 -6.66 -0.04 -15.47
C GLY A 169 -5.60 -0.61 -14.51
N ALA A 170 -4.33 -0.45 -14.84
CA ALA A 170 -3.20 -0.93 -14.04
C ALA A 170 -2.80 0.04 -12.91
N ALA A 171 -2.66 -0.49 -11.68
CA ALA A 171 -2.00 0.26 -10.61
C ALA A 171 -0.48 0.36 -10.84
N CYS A 172 0.15 -0.70 -11.35
CA CYS A 172 1.59 -0.73 -11.55
C CYS A 172 2.01 -0.10 -12.89
N HIS A 173 3.13 0.62 -12.88
CA HIS A 173 3.72 1.21 -14.10
C HIS A 173 4.25 0.15 -15.10
N THR A 174 4.43 -1.10 -14.66
CA THR A 174 4.81 -2.22 -15.53
C THR A 174 3.65 -2.76 -16.36
N GLY A 175 2.42 -2.29 -16.09
CA GLY A 175 1.18 -2.69 -16.75
C GLY A 175 0.37 -3.75 -16.00
N TYR A 176 0.90 -4.33 -14.93
CA TYR A 176 0.14 -5.25 -14.09
C TYR A 176 -0.88 -4.53 -13.19
N TYR A 177 -1.99 -5.22 -12.90
CA TYR A 177 -3.06 -4.67 -12.07
C TYR A 177 -2.58 -4.23 -10.69
N SER A 178 -1.62 -4.95 -10.10
CA SER A 178 -0.97 -4.63 -8.82
C SER A 178 0.55 -4.64 -8.99
N CYS A 179 1.27 -3.82 -8.22
CA CYS A 179 2.72 -3.88 -8.09
C CYS A 179 3.19 -5.22 -7.49
N PHE A 180 2.36 -5.87 -6.66
CA PHE A 180 2.64 -7.18 -6.07
C PHE A 180 2.31 -8.33 -7.04
N PHE A 181 2.81 -8.24 -8.26
CA PHE A 181 2.61 -9.25 -9.31
C PHE A 181 3.59 -10.42 -9.24
N ARG A 182 4.58 -10.36 -8.33
CA ARG A 182 5.59 -11.38 -8.09
C ARG A 182 5.39 -11.99 -6.72
N GLU A 183 5.20 -13.30 -6.67
CA GLU A 183 5.20 -14.11 -5.45
C GLU A 183 6.56 -14.79 -5.30
N LEU A 184 7.08 -14.75 -4.08
CA LEU A 184 8.35 -15.35 -3.70
C LEU A 184 8.07 -16.72 -3.08
N GLY A 185 8.86 -17.71 -3.46
CA GLY A 185 8.81 -19.05 -2.90
C GLY A 185 10.14 -19.48 -2.29
N ALA A 186 10.13 -20.67 -1.69
CA ALA A 186 11.35 -21.30 -1.17
C ALA A 186 12.42 -21.44 -2.26
N ASN A 187 13.69 -21.48 -1.84
CA ASN A 187 14.85 -21.58 -2.73
C ASN A 187 14.89 -20.49 -3.82
N ASP A 188 14.42 -19.29 -3.48
CA ASP A 188 14.45 -18.11 -4.37
C ASP A 188 13.63 -18.24 -5.64
N SER A 189 12.63 -19.12 -5.62
CA SER A 189 11.68 -19.24 -6.72
C SER A 189 10.79 -17.99 -6.79
N ILE A 190 10.40 -17.63 -8.01
CA ILE A 190 9.49 -16.52 -8.28
C ILE A 190 8.38 -17.02 -9.21
N SER A 191 7.13 -16.78 -8.82
CA SER A 191 5.94 -16.99 -9.64
C SER A 191 5.26 -15.65 -9.92
N PHE A 192 4.47 -15.59 -11.01
CA PHE A 192 3.71 -14.42 -11.40
C PHE A 192 2.23 -14.61 -11.08
N VAL A 193 1.64 -13.62 -10.40
CA VAL A 193 0.23 -13.64 -9.97
C VAL A 193 -0.74 -13.43 -11.14
N TYR A 194 -0.29 -12.70 -12.17
CA TYR A 194 -1.09 -12.36 -13.34
C TYR A 194 -0.54 -13.04 -14.59
N THR A 195 -1.44 -13.54 -15.44
CA THR A 195 -1.07 -14.18 -16.72
C THR A 195 -0.82 -13.17 -17.84
N SER A 196 -1.42 -11.98 -17.76
CA SER A 196 -1.21 -10.87 -18.71
C SER A 196 -1.29 -9.51 -18.00
N LYS A 197 -0.83 -8.47 -18.69
CA LYS A 197 -1.01 -7.08 -18.24
C LYS A 197 -2.42 -6.61 -18.53
N VAL A 198 -2.81 -5.50 -17.91
CA VAL A 198 -4.12 -4.89 -18.16
C VAL A 198 -4.20 -4.42 -19.62
N GLY A 199 -5.15 -4.98 -20.36
CA GLY A 199 -5.41 -4.62 -21.76
C GLY A 199 -4.67 -5.47 -22.80
N GLU A 200 -3.87 -6.45 -22.37
CA GLU A 200 -3.28 -7.49 -23.22
C GLU A 200 -4.16 -8.73 -23.31
#